data_AF-A0A345ZN64-F1
#
_entry.id   AF-A0A345ZN64-F1
#
_cell.length_a   1.000
_cell.length_b   1.000
_cell.length_c   1.000
_cell.angle_alpha   90.00
_cell.angle_beta   90.00
_cell.angle_gamma   90.00
#
_symmetry.space_group_name_H-M   'P 1'
#
loop_
_entity.id
_entity.type
_entity.pdbx_description
1 polymer ?
#
loop_
_entity_poly.entity_id
_entity_poly.type
_entity_poly.pdbx_seq_one_letter_code
_entity_poly.pdbx_strand_id
1 'polypeptide(L)' 'MFAALLVTLPIAFIVTFLLAPLWRWIEAAFGVESIGHSGPATWCFVAVEVACVMAACFVVARRS' A
#
# COMPACT_ATOMS: atom_id res chain seq x y z
N MET A 1 0.75 -17.18 -4.73
CA MET A 1 0.93 -16.23 -3.62
C MET A 1 2.26 -15.47 -3.74
N PHE A 2 3.41 -16.14 -3.69
CA PHE A 2 4.73 -15.48 -3.84
C PHE A 2 4.92 -14.66 -5.12
N ALA A 3 4.44 -15.16 -6.26
CA ALA A 3 4.51 -14.41 -7.52
C ALA A 3 3.69 -13.10 -7.49
N ALA A 4 2.56 -13.06 -6.76
CA ALA A 4 1.76 -11.86 -6.63
C ALA A 4 2.53 -10.78 -5.87
N LEU A 5 3.11 -11.13 -4.71
CA LEU A 5 3.95 -10.25 -3.88
C LEU A 5 5.09 -9.60 -4.68
N LEU A 6 5.82 -10.39 -5.48
CA LEU A 6 6.95 -9.86 -6.24
C LEU A 6 6.53 -8.89 -7.35
N VAL A 7 5.37 -9.12 -7.98
CA VAL A 7 4.85 -8.24 -9.03
C VAL A 7 4.22 -6.99 -8.43
N THR A 8 3.60 -7.08 -7.27
CA THR A 8 2.92 -5.94 -6.63
C THR A 8 3.87 -5.00 -5.92
N LEU A 9 5.03 -5.46 -5.44
CA LEU A 9 6.04 -4.64 -4.77
C LEU A 9 6.36 -3.28 -5.44
N PRO A 10 6.74 -3.20 -6.74
CA PRO A 10 7.00 -1.92 -7.39
C PRO A 10 5.74 -1.06 -7.53
N ILE A 11 4.58 -1.69 -7.70
CA ILE A 11 3.29 -0.99 -7.80
C ILE A 11 2.93 -0.38 -6.45
N ALA A 12 3.06 -1.15 -5.36
CA ALA A 12 2.78 -0.70 -4.02
C ALA A 12 3.67 0.45 -3.60
N PHE A 13 4.96 0.42 -3.98
CA PHE A 13 5.87 1.55 -3.76
C PHE A 13 5.32 2.84 -4.40
N ILE A 14 4.99 2.81 -5.70
CA ILE A 14 4.47 3.98 -6.42
C ILE A 14 3.14 4.45 -5.82
N VAL A 15 2.21 3.52 -5.59
CA VAL A 15 0.88 3.82 -5.05
C VAL A 15 0.97 4.43 -3.65
N THR A 16 1.92 3.99 -2.82
CA THR A 16 2.13 4.57 -1.50
C THR A 16 2.45 6.06 -1.59
N PHE A 17 3.28 6.51 -2.54
CA PHE A 17 3.54 7.93 -2.74
C PHE A 17 2.37 8.69 -3.35
N LEU A 18 1.62 8.07 -4.28
CA LEU A 18 0.40 8.67 -4.84
C LEU A 18 -0.68 8.92 -3.77
N LEU A 19 -0.71 8.07 -2.74
CA LEU A 19 -1.61 8.19 -1.59
C LEU A 19 -1.09 9.15 -0.50
N ALA A 20 -0.04 9.94 -0.74
CA ALA A 20 0.45 10.94 0.21
C ALA A 20 -0.62 11.87 0.81
N PRO A 21 -1.64 12.35 0.07
CA PRO A 21 -2.73 13.12 0.66
C PRO A 21 -3.55 12.33 1.69
N LEU A 22 -3.79 11.04 1.43
CA LEU A 22 -4.53 10.15 2.34
C LEU A 22 -3.74 9.91 3.62
N TRP A 23 -2.44 9.62 3.52
CA TRP A 23 -1.57 9.41 4.67
C TRP A 23 -1.51 10.64 5.58
N ARG A 24 -1.38 11.84 4.98
CA ARG A 24 -1.42 13.10 5.74
C ARG A 24 -2.75 13.31 6.45
N TRP A 25 -3.86 12.94 5.81
CA TRP A 25 -5.18 13.02 6.43
C TRP A 25 -5.31 12.03 7.61
N ILE A 26 -4.84 10.79 7.47
CA ILE A 26 -4.86 9.78 8.56
C ILE A 26 -4.06 10.29 9.77
N GLU A 27 -2.87 10.82 9.53
CA GLU A 27 -2.05 11.38 10.60
C GLU A 27 -2.75 12.54 11.31
N ALA A 28 -3.34 13.47 10.56
CA ALA A 28 -4.07 14.60 11.13
C ALA A 28 -5.33 14.17 11.91
N ALA A 29 -6.04 13.13 11.44
CA ALA A 29 -7.30 12.68 12.02
C ALA A 29 -7.11 11.77 13.25
N PHE A 30 -6.08 10.91 13.22
CA PHE A 30 -5.90 9.85 14.21
C PHE A 30 -4.61 9.97 15.03
N GLY A 31 -3.72 10.90 14.68
CA GLY A 31 -2.42 11.07 15.35
C GLY A 31 -1.41 9.94 15.06
N VAL A 32 -1.66 9.13 14.03
CA VAL A 32 -0.78 8.02 13.62
C VAL A 32 0.26 8.54 12.64
N GLU A 33 1.55 8.46 12.99
CA GLU A 33 2.65 8.88 12.11
C GLU A 33 2.63 8.09 10.79
N SER A 34 2.20 8.77 9.73
CA SER A 34 1.97 8.20 8.40
C SER A 34 2.97 8.76 7.39
N ILE A 35 3.42 10.01 7.57
CA ILE A 35 4.45 10.69 6.78
C ILE A 35 5.55 11.21 7.72
N GLY A 36 6.68 10.53 7.74
CA GLY A 36 7.87 10.96 8.45
C GLY A 36 8.78 11.88 7.62
N HIS A 37 9.94 12.22 8.17
CA HIS A 37 10.94 13.08 7.53
C HIS A 37 11.42 12.56 6.16
N SER A 38 11.41 11.24 5.97
CA SER A 38 11.88 10.58 4.74
C SER A 38 10.75 10.12 3.82
N GLY A 39 9.50 10.55 4.08
CA GLY A 39 8.32 10.12 3.34
C GLY A 39 7.44 9.15 4.13
N PRO A 40 6.63 8.32 3.45
CA PRO A 40 5.67 7.44 4.11
C PRO A 40 6.34 6.47 5.10
N ALA A 41 5.68 6.22 6.22
CA ALA A 41 6.12 5.22 7.18
C ALA A 41 6.06 3.80 6.60
N THR A 42 6.84 2.85 7.14
CA THR A 42 6.90 1.46 6.64
C THR A 42 5.52 0.80 6.59
N TRP A 43 4.65 1.06 7.55
CA TRP A 43 3.31 0.47 7.58
C TRP A 43 2.43 0.94 6.42
N CYS A 44 2.65 2.15 5.88
CA CYS A 44 1.94 2.64 4.70
C CYS A 44 2.24 1.73 3.48
N PHE A 45 3.51 1.36 3.28
CA PHE A 45 3.91 0.44 2.21
C PHE A 45 3.32 -0.95 2.42
N VAL A 46 3.33 -1.47 3.65
CA VAL A 46 2.73 -2.78 3.97
C VAL A 46 1.22 -2.77 3.70
N ALA A 47 0.51 -1.71 4.10
CA ALA A 47 -0.92 -1.58 3.89
C ALA A 47 -1.28 -1.59 2.39
N VAL A 48 -0.53 -0.84 1.58
CA VAL A 48 -0.73 -0.83 0.13
C VAL A 48 -0.36 -2.17 -0.52
N GLU A 49 0.76 -2.77 -0.12
CA GLU A 49 1.19 -4.08 -0.64
C GLU A 49 0.12 -5.16 -0.37
N VAL A 50 -0.42 -5.21 0.85
CA VAL A 50 -1.51 -6.14 1.20
C VAL A 50 -2.74 -5.86 0.33
N ALA A 51 -3.12 -4.60 0.14
CA ALA A 51 -4.25 -4.25 -0.72
C ALA A 51 -4.03 -4.69 -2.17
N CYS A 52 -2.84 -4.49 -2.73
CA CYS A 52 -2.48 -4.91 -4.07
C CYS A 52 -2.51 -6.44 -4.23
N VAL A 53 -1.94 -7.19 -3.27
CA VAL A 53 -1.97 -8.67 -3.29
C VAL A 53 -3.39 -9.18 -3.21
N MET A 54 -4.22 -8.61 -2.34
CA MET A 54 -5.63 -9.00 -2.23
C MET A 54 -6.40 -8.75 -3.52
N ALA A 55 -6.17 -7.60 -4.17
CA ALA A 55 -6.76 -7.29 -5.47
C ALA A 55 -6.29 -8.27 -6.56
N ALA A 56 -4.99 -8.60 -6.59
CA ALA A 56 -4.44 -9.56 -7.54
C ALA A 56 -5.02 -10.96 -7.34
N CYS A 57 -5.07 -11.45 -6.09
CA CYS A 57 -5.67 -12.74 -5.75
C CYS A 57 -7.16 -12.78 -6.13
N PHE A 58 -7.90 -11.71 -5.87
CA PHE A 58 -9.31 -11.61 -6.25
C PHE A 58 -9.52 -11.69 -7.77
N VAL A 59 -8.69 -10.99 -8.54
CA VAL A 59 -8.73 -11.04 -10.01
C VAL A 59 -8.40 -12.44 -10.52
N VAL A 60 -7.41 -13.12 -9.94
CA VAL A 60 -7.05 -14.50 -10.31
C VAL A 60 -8.16 -15.48 -9.96
N ALA A 61 -8.73 -15.37 -8.75
CA ALA A 61 -9.81 -16.23 -8.30
C ALA A 61 -11.09 -16.08 -9.15
N ARG A 62 -11.37 -14.87 -9.66
CA ARG A 62 -12.49 -14.63 -10.58
C ARG A 62 -12.28 -15.16 -11.99
N ARG A 63 -11.04 -15.50 -12.35
CA ARG A 63 -10.67 -16.01 -13.69
C ARG A 63 -10.48 -17.53 -13.72
N SER A 64 -10.59 -18.20 -12.56
CA SER A 64 -10.45 -19.65 -12.40
C SER A 64 -11.83 -20.30 -12.29
#